data_AF-A0A5C7DPF4-F1
#
_entry.id   AF-A0A5C7DPF4-F1
#
_cell.length_a   1.000
_cell.length_b   1.000
_cell.length_c   1.000
_cell.angle_alpha   90.00
_cell.angle_beta   90.00
_cell.angle_gamma   90.00
#
_symmetry.space_group_name_H-M   'P 1'
#
loop_
_entity.id
_entity.type
_entity.pdbx_description
1 polymer ?
#
loop_
_entity_poly.entity_id
_entity_poly.type
_entity_poly.pdbx_seq_one_letter_code
_entity_poly.pdbx_strand_id
1 'polypeptide(L)'
;MLLKITFDYRSKNDIFEYLLYFYAKNYIYDYEQKDEKIIIKFQGEKEEIQAFCSNLENISHSIFLDKFDLKIIEENFTPIKKEKKFTKRSFLTRLNANAYTQGELLENEWGIFVEEEFKIEDEFIKITKENFHDNLKKALEKLKNKEKIHFKNSKGIYAFEIFNENLDDFLMPSDPKHINAFFSCNNEQLKILAGVEKPLMKLKFNAIFRQNHQLKDDYFKMKIYDNLFLFAICFELEKEGVKFLNFKKLEHFEDDFEVALIENKLVVCRGYDYILPEFKNLIFQKEDKNFARISCMLSDFKDKKPLLLELSKKYDDIILLDKELNLLKLCLPKSYDEFYQTISQDEVAKRLLTNYTKEFTLPQKDLNITNSFFSLFGMVGMILELDNDEQNAALKLLTLADESKMAKGVRIDFKFNEQNEFDYTKTLRSVMSFKLAGVENQIIALGVVESLAYFLRDLFDDLRAKEQVNCALLSGSLFEHKSLSKNVFKHIPFFKLSDVPLWI
;
A
#
# COMPACT_ATOMS: atom_id res chain seq x y z
N MET A 1 21.96 24.61 25.89
CA MET A 1 20.69 23.87 26.14
C MET A 1 20.71 22.55 25.39
N LEU A 2 19.95 21.54 25.82
CA LEU A 2 19.84 20.24 25.12
C LEU A 2 18.38 19.99 24.70
N LEU A 3 18.16 19.91 23.39
CA LEU A 3 16.88 19.61 22.77
C LEU A 3 16.82 18.13 22.40
N LYS A 4 15.77 17.43 22.82
CA LYS A 4 15.45 16.08 22.36
C LYS A 4 14.21 16.12 21.49
N ILE A 5 14.32 15.63 20.27
CA ILE A 5 13.18 15.38 19.38
C ILE A 5 13.03 13.88 19.19
N THR A 6 11.82 13.36 19.35
CA THR A 6 11.47 11.97 19.15
C THR A 6 10.43 11.88 18.04
N PHE A 7 10.81 11.28 16.91
CA PHE A 7 9.96 11.06 15.76
C PHE A 7 9.43 9.63 15.79
N ASP A 8 8.13 9.44 15.63
CA ASP A 8 7.53 8.13 15.38
C ASP A 8 7.67 7.83 13.88
N TYR A 9 8.47 6.81 13.56
CA TYR A 9 8.87 6.46 12.20
C TYR A 9 8.64 4.97 11.95
N ARG A 10 7.69 4.65 11.06
CA ARG A 10 7.17 3.28 10.90
C ARG A 10 8.08 2.34 10.11
N SER A 11 9.04 2.87 9.37
CA SER A 11 9.96 2.08 8.56
C SER A 11 11.34 1.96 9.21
N LYS A 12 12.07 0.92 8.83
CA LYS A 12 13.46 0.71 9.24
C LYS A 12 14.48 1.27 8.26
N ASN A 13 14.03 1.86 7.15
CA ASN A 13 14.96 2.49 6.22
C ASN A 13 15.66 3.70 6.86
N ASP A 14 16.68 4.17 6.16
CA ASP A 14 17.61 5.22 6.59
C ASP A 14 17.27 6.59 5.99
N ILE A 15 16.12 6.76 5.33
CA ILE A 15 15.77 7.95 4.55
C ILE A 15 15.66 9.18 5.45
N PHE A 16 14.75 9.14 6.44
CA PHE A 16 14.50 10.29 7.29
C PHE A 16 15.66 10.55 8.27
N GLU A 17 16.31 9.48 8.74
CA GLU A 17 17.53 9.56 9.54
C GLU A 17 18.66 10.27 8.77
N TYR A 18 18.85 9.95 7.48
CA TYR A 18 19.83 10.64 6.64
C TYR A 18 19.50 12.12 6.45
N LEU A 19 18.23 12.46 6.20
CA LEU A 19 17.82 13.85 6.07
C LEU A 19 18.12 14.63 7.36
N LEU A 20 17.79 14.08 8.53
CA LEU A 20 18.14 14.68 9.81
C LEU A 20 19.66 14.87 9.95
N TYR A 21 20.45 13.85 9.60
CA TYR A 21 21.93 13.93 9.58
C TYR A 21 22.43 15.07 8.67
N PHE A 22 21.90 15.18 7.45
CA PHE A 22 22.30 16.18 6.47
C PHE A 22 22.05 17.62 6.96
N TYR A 23 20.88 17.88 7.53
CA TYR A 23 20.52 19.21 8.03
C TYR A 23 21.13 19.51 9.42
N ALA A 24 21.52 18.49 10.19
CA ALA A 24 22.19 18.64 11.48
C ALA A 24 23.73 18.73 11.37
N LYS A 25 24.35 18.51 10.19
CA LYS A 25 25.81 18.33 10.04
C LYS A 25 26.71 19.43 10.62
N ASN A 26 26.20 20.66 10.75
CA ASN A 26 26.94 21.81 11.28
C ASN A 26 26.71 22.05 12.78
N TYR A 27 25.99 21.15 13.46
CA TYR A 27 25.60 21.29 14.85
C TYR A 27 26.21 20.18 15.73
N ILE A 28 26.09 20.33 17.05
CA ILE A 28 26.45 19.29 18.01
C ILE A 28 25.22 18.42 18.26
N TYR A 29 25.20 17.22 17.68
CA TYR A 29 24.05 16.32 17.79
C TYR A 29 24.47 14.85 17.95
N ASP A 30 23.49 14.05 18.37
CA ASP A 30 23.52 12.59 18.38
C ASP A 30 22.16 12.10 17.92
N TYR A 31 22.11 10.95 17.27
CA TYR A 31 20.87 10.33 16.87
C TYR A 31 20.87 8.82 17.13
N GLU A 32 19.68 8.30 17.33
CA GLU A 32 19.42 6.89 17.51
C GLU A 32 18.11 6.54 16.82
N GLN A 33 18.16 5.62 15.86
CA GLN A 33 16.98 4.91 15.39
C GLN A 33 16.83 3.63 16.20
N LYS A 34 15.72 3.50 16.90
CA LYS A 34 15.39 2.31 17.69
C LYS A 34 13.92 2.02 17.58
N ASP A 35 13.60 0.77 17.23
CA ASP A 35 12.24 0.31 16.96
C ASP A 35 11.58 1.22 15.90
N GLU A 36 10.37 1.72 16.16
CA GLU A 36 9.62 2.64 15.30
C GLU A 36 9.86 4.11 15.68
N LYS A 37 11.07 4.43 16.18
CA LYS A 37 11.42 5.78 16.63
C LYS A 37 12.78 6.22 16.11
N ILE A 38 12.86 7.49 15.73
CA ILE A 38 14.11 8.19 15.51
C ILE A 38 14.21 9.28 16.56
N ILE A 39 15.26 9.24 17.37
CA ILE A 39 15.55 10.23 18.41
C ILE A 39 16.76 11.02 17.96
N ILE A 40 16.64 12.34 17.94
CA ILE A 40 17.79 13.25 17.78
C ILE A 40 17.92 14.10 19.04
N LYS A 41 19.12 14.16 19.59
CA LYS A 41 19.52 15.06 20.66
C LYS A 41 20.44 16.13 20.07
N PHE A 42 20.13 17.38 20.34
CA PHE A 42 20.83 18.54 19.81
C PHE A 42 21.27 19.43 20.97
N GLN A 43 22.56 19.75 21.03
CA GLN A 43 23.11 20.70 22.00
C GLN A 43 23.46 22.02 21.29
N GLY A 44 22.98 23.12 21.85
CA GLY A 44 23.32 24.45 21.37
C GLY A 44 22.72 25.55 22.24
N GLU A 45 23.08 26.78 21.92
CA GLU A 45 22.44 27.97 22.46
C GLU A 45 21.02 28.15 21.90
N LYS A 46 20.24 29.04 22.51
CA LYS A 46 18.83 29.24 22.15
C LYS A 46 18.66 29.58 20.67
N GLU A 47 19.53 30.43 20.14
CA GLU A 47 19.52 30.88 18.74
C GLU A 47 19.84 29.72 17.79
N GLU A 48 20.78 28.85 18.14
CA GLU A 48 21.14 27.66 17.35
C GLU A 48 19.99 26.64 17.31
N ILE A 49 19.33 26.42 18.46
CA ILE A 49 18.15 25.58 18.54
C ILE A 49 17.03 26.11 17.65
N GLN A 50 16.78 27.42 17.69
CA GLN A 50 15.74 28.05 16.89
C GLN A 50 16.06 27.99 15.38
N ALA A 51 17.32 28.17 15.00
CA ALA A 51 17.78 28.02 13.63
C ALA A 51 17.61 26.59 13.13
N PHE A 52 17.96 25.58 13.94
CA PHE A 52 17.75 24.18 13.60
C PHE A 52 16.26 23.85 13.42
N CYS A 53 15.39 24.28 14.36
CA CYS A 53 13.95 24.07 14.25
C CYS A 53 13.37 24.71 12.99
N SER A 54 13.84 25.90 12.60
CA SER A 54 13.43 26.55 11.36
C SER A 54 13.89 25.77 10.12
N ASN A 55 15.07 25.15 10.17
CA ASN A 55 15.57 24.30 9.09
C ASN A 55 14.81 22.99 8.92
N LEU A 56 14.13 22.48 9.96
CA LEU A 56 13.29 21.27 9.83
C LEU A 56 12.18 21.45 8.80
N GLU A 57 11.70 22.69 8.57
CA GLU A 57 10.70 23.00 7.54
C GLU A 57 11.21 22.77 6.11
N ASN A 58 12.54 22.76 5.92
CA ASN A 58 13.16 22.50 4.62
C ASN A 58 13.32 21.00 4.33
N ILE A 59 13.14 20.14 5.34
CA ILE A 59 13.27 18.69 5.17
C ILE A 59 12.07 18.17 4.38
N SER A 60 12.35 17.39 3.33
CA SER A 60 11.30 16.69 2.59
C SER A 60 10.61 15.66 3.49
N HIS A 61 9.29 15.71 3.56
CA HIS A 61 8.51 14.79 4.39
C HIS A 61 8.62 13.35 3.88
N SER A 62 8.90 12.40 4.78
CA SER A 62 8.83 10.96 4.48
C SER A 62 7.44 10.44 4.83
N ILE A 63 6.85 9.60 3.97
CA ILE A 63 5.52 9.02 4.23
C ILE A 63 5.48 8.09 5.46
N PHE A 64 6.65 7.63 5.92
CA PHE A 64 6.77 6.76 7.08
C PHE A 64 6.84 7.53 8.41
N LEU A 65 6.93 8.86 8.35
CA LEU A 65 6.91 9.74 9.52
C LEU A 65 5.47 10.02 9.94
N ASP A 66 5.13 9.69 11.19
CA ASP A 66 3.77 9.86 11.73
C ASP A 66 3.64 11.17 12.52
N LYS A 67 4.34 11.24 13.66
CA LYS A 67 4.33 12.41 14.55
C LYS A 67 5.69 12.60 15.21
N PHE A 68 5.86 13.73 15.90
CA PHE A 68 7.04 13.97 16.69
C PHE A 68 6.73 14.73 17.97
N ASP A 69 7.56 14.50 18.98
CA ASP A 69 7.55 15.19 20.26
C ASP A 69 8.88 15.89 20.49
N LEU A 70 8.84 17.09 21.06
CA LEU A 70 10.02 17.91 21.35
C LEU A 70 10.08 18.24 22.84
N LYS A 71 11.25 18.07 23.46
CA LYS A 71 11.49 18.34 24.88
C LYS A 71 12.87 18.96 25.08
N ILE A 72 12.94 19.99 25.93
CA ILE A 72 14.21 20.45 26.49
C ILE A 72 14.52 19.52 27.67
N ILE A 73 15.75 19.02 27.73
CA ILE A 73 16.21 18.08 28.76
C ILE A 73 17.49 18.57 29.42
N GLU A 74 17.67 18.20 30.69
CA GLU A 74 18.86 18.51 31.49
C GLU A 74 19.61 17.20 31.75
N GLU A 75 20.43 16.80 30.79
CA GLU A 75 21.26 15.59 30.85
C GLU A 75 22.69 15.92 30.43
N ASN A 76 23.67 15.23 31.01
CA ASN A 76 25.03 15.27 30.48
C ASN A 76 25.02 14.71 29.05
N PHE A 77 25.50 15.49 28.09
CA PHE A 77 25.49 15.14 26.69
C PHE A 77 26.91 15.11 26.13
N THR A 78 27.32 13.93 25.68
CA THR A 78 28.53 13.74 24.91
C THR A 78 28.11 13.13 23.58
N PRO A 79 28.16 13.88 22.47
CA PRO A 79 27.73 13.36 21.18
C PRO A 79 28.62 12.19 20.74
N ILE A 80 28.00 11.07 20.38
CA ILE A 80 28.73 9.95 19.77
C ILE A 80 28.60 10.12 18.26
N LYS A 81 29.68 10.56 17.60
CA LYS A 81 29.73 10.53 16.13
C LYS A 81 29.79 9.08 15.67
N LYS A 82 28.63 8.50 15.33
CA LYS A 82 28.56 7.21 14.65
C LYS A 82 28.82 7.42 13.16
N GLU A 83 29.88 6.83 12.63
CA GLU A 83 30.02 6.68 11.18
C GLU A 83 29.00 5.65 10.71
N LYS A 84 27.91 6.13 10.11
CA LYS A 84 26.90 5.30 9.46
C LYS A 84 27.00 5.49 7.95
N LYS A 85 26.99 4.39 7.20
CA LYS A 85 26.87 4.44 5.74
C LYS A 85 25.39 4.47 5.39
N PHE A 86 24.98 5.53 4.70
CA PHE A 86 23.61 5.72 4.24
C PHE A 86 23.46 5.28 2.79
N THR A 87 22.30 4.72 2.47
CA THR A 87 21.90 4.37 1.12
C THR A 87 21.67 5.66 0.34
N LYS A 88 22.35 5.81 -0.79
CA LYS A 88 22.11 6.95 -1.68
C LYS A 88 20.77 6.80 -2.40
N ARG A 89 20.04 7.91 -2.58
CA ARG A 89 18.70 7.93 -3.19
C ARG A 89 18.61 9.01 -4.28
N SER A 90 18.15 8.64 -5.47
CA SER A 90 17.84 9.56 -6.58
C SER A 90 16.46 10.21 -6.42
N PHE A 91 16.23 10.88 -5.29
CA PHE A 91 14.96 11.56 -5.06
C PHE A 91 14.93 12.98 -5.60
N LEU A 92 13.76 13.39 -6.10
CA LEU A 92 13.38 14.78 -6.10
C LEU A 92 13.05 15.24 -4.67
N THR A 93 13.77 16.23 -4.20
CA THR A 93 13.59 16.81 -2.86
C THR A 93 13.26 18.29 -2.96
N ARG A 94 12.90 18.90 -1.84
CA ARG A 94 12.69 20.35 -1.77
C ARG A 94 13.94 21.13 -2.22
N LEU A 95 15.14 20.61 -1.94
CA LEU A 95 16.41 21.27 -2.25
C LEU A 95 16.60 21.47 -3.77
N ASN A 96 16.57 20.38 -4.54
CA ASN A 96 16.81 20.47 -5.98
C ASN A 96 15.61 21.01 -6.77
N ALA A 97 14.37 20.74 -6.32
CA ALA A 97 13.18 21.33 -6.92
C ALA A 97 13.18 22.87 -6.80
N ASN A 98 13.47 23.41 -5.61
CA ASN A 98 13.50 24.87 -5.41
C ASN A 98 14.63 25.52 -6.20
N ALA A 99 15.82 24.92 -6.23
CA ALA A 99 16.95 25.41 -7.03
C ALA A 99 16.53 25.55 -8.51
N TYR A 100 15.86 24.54 -9.08
CA TYR A 100 15.38 24.59 -10.46
C TYR A 100 14.39 25.73 -10.70
N THR A 101 13.43 25.96 -9.78
CA THR A 101 12.50 27.09 -9.92
C THR A 101 13.17 28.46 -9.87
N GLN A 102 14.39 28.53 -9.34
CA GLN A 102 15.23 29.73 -9.28
C GLN A 102 16.23 29.83 -10.45
N GLY A 103 16.19 28.86 -11.38
CA GLY A 103 17.07 28.82 -12.56
C GLY A 103 18.40 28.10 -12.33
N GLU A 104 18.55 27.34 -11.25
CA GLU A 104 19.77 26.61 -10.91
C GLU A 104 19.59 25.09 -11.00
N LEU A 105 20.65 24.37 -11.37
CA LEU A 105 20.68 22.90 -11.41
C LEU A 105 21.52 22.35 -10.25
N LEU A 106 20.84 21.79 -9.25
CA LEU A 106 21.45 21.28 -8.03
C LEU A 106 21.16 19.79 -7.83
N GLU A 107 22.11 19.09 -7.22
CA GLU A 107 21.90 17.73 -6.71
C GLU A 107 21.02 17.74 -5.46
N ASN A 108 20.40 16.61 -5.14
CA ASN A 108 19.68 16.45 -3.88
C ASN A 108 20.63 16.29 -2.67
N GLU A 109 20.06 16.10 -1.49
CA GLU A 109 20.80 15.93 -0.23
C GLU A 109 21.83 14.79 -0.26
N TRP A 110 21.64 13.77 -1.11
CA TRP A 110 22.54 12.63 -1.30
C TRP A 110 23.66 12.88 -2.34
N GLY A 111 23.71 14.08 -2.93
CA GLY A 111 24.64 14.38 -4.03
C GLY A 111 24.27 13.67 -5.33
N ILE A 112 22.99 13.39 -5.55
CA ILE A 112 22.47 12.79 -6.79
C ILE A 112 21.69 13.82 -7.58
N PHE A 113 21.96 13.89 -8.89
CA PHE A 113 21.27 14.80 -9.81
C PHE A 113 20.07 14.13 -10.48
N VAL A 114 20.31 13.25 -11.44
CA VAL A 114 19.34 12.37 -12.10
C VAL A 114 20.07 11.05 -12.38
N GLU A 115 19.52 9.91 -11.93
CA GLU A 115 20.10 8.59 -12.20
C GLU A 115 19.47 7.91 -13.41
N GLU A 116 18.23 8.27 -13.72
CA GLU A 116 17.42 7.71 -14.78
C GLU A 116 17.95 8.07 -16.18
N GLU A 117 17.68 7.18 -17.13
CA GLU A 117 18.02 7.37 -18.55
C GLU A 117 16.76 7.76 -19.32
N PHE A 118 16.89 8.69 -20.27
CA PHE A 118 15.78 9.13 -21.12
C PHE A 118 16.12 8.89 -22.57
N LYS A 119 15.17 8.33 -23.32
CA LYS A 119 15.22 8.26 -24.78
C LYS A 119 14.24 9.28 -25.33
N ILE A 120 14.81 10.45 -25.63
CA ILE A 120 14.12 11.59 -26.25
C ILE A 120 14.24 11.48 -27.77
N GLU A 121 15.41 11.09 -28.27
CA GLU A 121 15.66 10.77 -29.67
C GLU A 121 15.78 9.23 -29.86
N ASP A 122 16.89 8.75 -30.43
CA ASP A 122 17.05 7.35 -30.82
C ASP A 122 17.57 6.44 -29.70
N GLU A 123 18.37 6.99 -28.78
CA GLU A 123 19.06 6.22 -27.73
C GLU A 123 18.73 6.73 -26.32
N PHE A 124 18.87 5.84 -25.34
CA PHE A 124 18.79 6.19 -23.93
C PHE A 124 20.05 6.93 -23.51
N ILE A 125 19.87 8.12 -22.95
CA ILE A 125 20.96 8.96 -22.45
C ILE A 125 20.75 9.30 -20.98
N LYS A 126 21.84 9.44 -20.24
CA LYS A 126 21.81 9.97 -18.88
C LYS A 126 21.70 11.50 -18.91
N ILE A 127 20.82 12.04 -18.08
CA ILE A 127 20.69 13.50 -17.92
C ILE A 127 21.81 14.02 -17.01
N THR A 128 22.56 15.00 -17.50
CA THR A 128 23.64 15.68 -16.77
C THR A 128 23.39 17.18 -16.77
N LYS A 129 24.11 17.96 -15.96
CA LYS A 129 23.96 19.42 -15.92
C LYS A 129 24.26 20.07 -17.28
N GLU A 130 25.21 19.50 -18.02
CA GLU A 130 25.65 20.01 -19.32
C GLU A 130 24.59 19.79 -20.42
N ASN A 131 23.87 18.67 -20.38
CA ASN A 131 22.89 18.32 -21.41
C ASN A 131 21.42 18.61 -21.01
N PHE A 132 21.19 19.04 -19.76
CA PHE A 132 19.84 19.17 -19.18
C PHE A 132 18.91 20.06 -20.02
N HIS A 133 19.34 21.29 -20.32
CA HIS A 133 18.47 22.27 -20.98
C HIS A 133 18.16 21.91 -22.43
N ASP A 134 19.14 21.38 -23.16
CA ASP A 134 18.94 20.94 -24.55
C ASP A 134 17.96 19.75 -24.62
N ASN A 135 18.15 18.77 -23.74
CA ASN A 135 17.25 17.63 -23.64
C ASN A 135 15.85 18.02 -23.16
N LEU A 136 15.74 18.95 -22.19
CA LEU A 136 14.44 19.45 -21.74
C LEU A 136 13.69 20.11 -22.90
N LYS A 137 14.37 20.95 -23.69
CA LYS A 137 13.77 21.60 -24.85
C LYS A 137 13.24 20.58 -25.86
N LYS A 138 14.07 19.61 -26.25
CA LYS A 138 13.68 18.53 -27.19
C LYS A 138 12.51 17.71 -26.66
N ALA A 139 12.55 17.35 -25.37
CA ALA A 139 11.47 16.61 -24.73
C ALA A 139 10.14 17.38 -24.81
N LEU A 140 10.16 18.68 -24.47
CA LEU A 140 8.97 19.52 -24.55
C LEU A 140 8.44 19.64 -25.98
N GLU A 141 9.31 19.82 -26.98
CA GLU A 141 8.92 19.87 -28.39
C GLU A 141 8.20 18.58 -28.83
N LYS A 142 8.76 17.41 -28.51
CA LYS A 142 8.15 16.11 -28.84
C LYS A 142 6.81 15.91 -28.15
N LEU A 143 6.72 16.19 -26.85
CA LEU A 143 5.46 16.05 -26.11
C LEU A 143 4.36 16.96 -26.67
N LYS A 144 4.70 18.20 -27.06
CA LYS A 144 3.75 19.13 -27.69
C LYS A 144 3.29 18.67 -29.07
N ASN A 145 4.15 17.96 -29.79
CA ASN A 145 3.81 17.28 -31.04
C ASN A 145 3.01 15.98 -30.82
N LYS A 146 2.61 15.69 -29.57
CA LYS A 146 1.90 14.46 -29.16
C LYS A 146 2.71 13.19 -29.40
N GLU A 147 4.03 13.32 -29.39
CA GLU A 147 4.94 12.18 -29.44
C GLU A 147 5.23 11.67 -28.02
N LYS A 148 5.67 10.40 -27.95
CA LYS A 148 6.03 9.75 -26.68
C LYS A 148 7.51 9.90 -26.39
N ILE A 149 7.84 10.03 -25.12
CA ILE A 149 9.22 9.94 -24.61
C ILE A 149 9.34 8.69 -23.78
N HIS A 150 10.51 8.06 -23.80
CA HIS A 150 10.79 6.92 -22.94
C HIS A 150 11.72 7.32 -21.80
N PHE A 151 11.46 6.79 -20.61
CA PHE A 151 12.39 6.87 -19.49
C PHE A 151 12.60 5.49 -18.89
N LYS A 152 13.81 5.25 -18.40
CA LYS A 152 14.27 3.97 -17.86
C LYS A 152 14.85 4.20 -16.49
N ASN A 153 14.40 3.39 -15.53
CA ASN A 153 14.88 3.39 -14.16
C ASN A 153 15.05 1.93 -13.66
N SER A 154 15.24 1.76 -12.35
CA SER A 154 15.36 0.43 -11.73
C SER A 154 14.08 -0.41 -11.79
N LYS A 155 12.93 0.20 -12.11
CA LYS A 155 11.60 -0.46 -12.14
C LYS A 155 11.21 -0.96 -13.51
N GLY A 156 11.76 -0.36 -14.55
CA GLY A 156 11.41 -0.71 -15.91
C GLY A 156 11.72 0.39 -16.92
N ILE A 157 11.20 0.18 -18.12
CA ILE A 157 11.13 1.17 -19.17
C ILE A 157 9.69 1.60 -19.31
N TYR A 158 9.46 2.90 -19.35
CA TYR A 158 8.14 3.50 -19.49
C TYR A 158 8.13 4.42 -20.71
N ALA A 159 6.99 4.48 -21.39
CA ALA A 159 6.65 5.56 -22.31
C ALA A 159 5.71 6.54 -21.61
N PHE A 160 5.86 7.82 -21.89
CA PHE A 160 4.92 8.84 -21.44
C PHE A 160 4.65 9.90 -22.50
N GLU A 161 3.44 10.44 -22.44
CA GLU A 161 2.92 11.46 -23.34
C GLU A 161 1.97 12.39 -22.59
N ILE A 162 1.58 13.51 -23.22
CA ILE A 162 0.50 14.36 -22.70
C ILE A 162 -0.79 13.54 -22.67
N PHE A 163 -1.54 13.63 -21.56
CA PHE A 163 -2.79 12.90 -21.40
C PHE A 163 -3.74 13.15 -22.58
N ASN A 164 -4.24 12.05 -23.16
CA ASN A 164 -4.97 12.04 -24.42
C ASN A 164 -6.30 11.28 -24.32
N GLU A 165 -6.91 11.25 -23.12
CA GLU A 165 -8.14 10.52 -22.80
C GLU A 165 -8.01 9.00 -22.69
N ASN A 166 -6.85 8.43 -23.04
CA ASN A 166 -6.55 7.03 -22.75
C ASN A 166 -5.90 6.89 -21.38
N LEU A 167 -6.26 5.81 -20.69
CA LEU A 167 -5.67 5.41 -19.41
C LEU A 167 -4.74 4.22 -19.65
N ASP A 168 -3.43 4.43 -19.50
CA ASP A 168 -2.45 3.33 -19.51
C ASP A 168 -2.25 2.78 -18.08
N ASP A 169 -1.05 2.94 -17.49
CA ASP A 169 -0.72 2.34 -16.18
C ASP A 169 -0.90 3.32 -15.02
N PHE A 170 -0.56 4.60 -15.22
CA PHE A 170 -0.81 5.67 -14.25
C PHE A 170 -0.78 7.05 -14.89
N LEU A 171 -1.40 8.01 -14.21
CA LEU A 171 -1.30 9.44 -14.55
C LEU A 171 -0.29 10.14 -13.64
N MET A 172 0.34 11.20 -14.17
CA MET A 172 1.20 12.09 -13.42
C MET A 172 0.75 13.53 -13.62
N PRO A 173 0.50 14.32 -12.56
CA PRO A 173 0.09 15.69 -12.70
C PRO A 173 1.29 16.57 -13.06
N SER A 174 1.08 17.57 -13.92
CA SER A 174 2.08 18.62 -14.17
C SER A 174 2.36 19.45 -12.91
N ASP A 175 1.33 19.64 -12.09
CA ASP A 175 1.35 20.33 -10.80
C ASP A 175 0.37 19.60 -9.85
N PRO A 176 0.76 19.29 -8.60
CA PRO A 176 -0.11 18.62 -7.63
C PRO A 176 -1.50 19.25 -7.46
N LYS A 177 -1.67 20.55 -7.73
CA LYS A 177 -2.97 21.23 -7.69
C LYS A 177 -4.00 20.65 -8.68
N HIS A 178 -3.54 20.02 -9.75
CA HIS A 178 -4.42 19.43 -10.77
C HIS A 178 -4.97 18.07 -10.40
N ILE A 179 -4.46 17.42 -9.36
CA ILE A 179 -4.92 16.07 -8.94
C ILE A 179 -6.45 16.05 -8.80
N ASN A 180 -7.03 17.07 -8.15
CA ASN A 180 -8.46 17.14 -7.91
C ASN A 180 -9.31 17.51 -9.14
N ALA A 181 -8.67 17.86 -10.27
CA ALA A 181 -9.38 18.01 -11.54
C ALA A 181 -9.92 16.66 -12.04
N PHE A 182 -9.18 15.57 -11.81
CA PHE A 182 -9.56 14.23 -12.28
C PHE A 182 -10.01 13.32 -11.12
N PHE A 183 -9.37 13.46 -9.95
CA PHE A 183 -9.53 12.54 -8.82
C PHE A 183 -10.22 13.19 -7.63
N SER A 184 -10.73 12.36 -6.72
CA SER A 184 -11.10 12.76 -5.36
C SER A 184 -9.92 12.44 -4.45
N CYS A 185 -9.10 13.45 -4.15
CA CYS A 185 -7.91 13.34 -3.30
C CYS A 185 -8.04 14.26 -2.09
N ASN A 186 -8.02 13.68 -0.89
CA ASN A 186 -8.03 14.45 0.35
C ASN A 186 -6.61 14.90 0.75
N ASN A 187 -6.51 15.78 1.76
CA ASN A 187 -5.23 16.35 2.18
C ASN A 187 -4.23 15.30 2.68
N GLU A 188 -4.69 14.24 3.36
CA GLU A 188 -3.80 13.19 3.86
C GLU A 188 -3.25 12.33 2.71
N GLN A 189 -4.06 12.01 1.71
CA GLN A 189 -3.61 11.35 0.47
C GLN A 189 -2.62 12.22 -0.29
N LEU A 190 -2.89 13.53 -0.40
CA LEU A 190 -1.97 14.48 -1.05
C LEU A 190 -0.62 14.56 -0.33
N LYS A 191 -0.60 14.59 1.01
CA LYS A 191 0.64 14.56 1.80
C LYS A 191 1.46 13.30 1.51
N ILE A 192 0.81 12.13 1.42
CA ILE A 192 1.49 10.87 1.10
C ILE A 192 2.05 10.88 -0.32
N LEU A 193 1.26 11.30 -1.31
CA LEU A 193 1.71 11.43 -2.70
C LEU A 193 2.87 12.43 -2.83
N ALA A 194 2.85 13.50 -2.04
CA ALA A 194 3.88 14.53 -2.01
C ALA A 194 5.12 14.15 -1.18
N GLY A 195 5.10 13.02 -0.45
CA GLY A 195 6.25 12.52 0.29
C GLY A 195 7.48 12.33 -0.59
N VAL A 196 8.67 12.28 0.02
CA VAL A 196 9.94 12.14 -0.71
C VAL A 196 10.04 10.82 -1.48
N GLU A 197 9.32 9.79 -1.02
CA GLU A 197 9.22 8.48 -1.67
C GLU A 197 8.36 8.49 -2.94
N LYS A 198 7.50 9.51 -3.15
CA LYS A 198 6.63 9.68 -4.33
C LYS A 198 5.90 8.39 -4.75
N PRO A 199 5.11 7.78 -3.85
CA PRO A 199 4.48 6.50 -4.12
C PRO A 199 3.42 6.60 -5.22
N LEU A 200 3.15 5.45 -5.84
CA LEU A 200 1.96 5.22 -6.63
C LEU A 200 0.76 5.04 -5.69
N MET A 201 -0.37 5.67 -5.98
CA MET A 201 -1.60 5.51 -5.21
C MET A 201 -2.81 5.37 -6.13
N LYS A 202 -3.70 4.43 -5.82
CA LYS A 202 -5.01 4.30 -6.47
C LYS A 202 -5.99 5.30 -5.86
N LEU A 203 -6.47 6.23 -6.68
CA LEU A 203 -7.45 7.26 -6.28
C LEU A 203 -8.77 7.05 -7.02
N LYS A 204 -9.88 7.43 -6.38
CA LYS A 204 -11.20 7.43 -7.04
C LYS A 204 -11.28 8.61 -8.00
N PHE A 205 -11.72 8.41 -9.22
CA PHE A 205 -12.05 9.54 -10.09
C PHE A 205 -13.22 10.35 -9.50
N ASN A 206 -13.21 11.67 -9.68
CA ASN A 206 -14.37 12.47 -9.36
C ASN A 206 -15.53 12.17 -10.34
N ALA A 207 -16.77 12.37 -9.90
CA ALA A 207 -17.95 11.97 -10.67
C ALA A 207 -18.07 12.75 -12.00
N ILE A 208 -17.71 14.03 -11.99
CA ILE A 208 -17.81 14.93 -13.14
C ILE A 208 -16.88 14.46 -14.27
N PHE A 209 -15.62 14.19 -13.93
CA PHE A 209 -14.62 13.71 -14.89
C PHE A 209 -15.05 12.36 -15.49
N ARG A 210 -15.48 11.39 -14.67
CA ARG A 210 -15.96 10.10 -15.20
C ARG A 210 -17.12 10.24 -16.18
N GLN A 211 -18.08 11.11 -15.88
CA GLN A 211 -19.24 11.34 -16.75
C GLN A 211 -18.82 11.98 -18.08
N ASN A 212 -17.97 13.01 -18.03
CA ASN A 212 -17.52 13.72 -19.24
C ASN A 212 -16.69 12.82 -20.17
N HIS A 213 -15.95 11.87 -19.60
CA HIS A 213 -15.01 11.02 -20.32
C HIS A 213 -15.49 9.56 -20.47
N GLN A 214 -16.72 9.26 -20.03
CA GLN A 214 -17.37 7.94 -20.12
C GLN A 214 -16.49 6.79 -19.60
N LEU A 215 -15.73 7.05 -18.54
CA LEU A 215 -14.81 6.08 -17.94
C LEU A 215 -15.59 4.98 -17.23
N LYS A 216 -15.24 3.73 -17.52
CA LYS A 216 -15.79 2.54 -16.84
C LYS A 216 -15.17 2.31 -15.46
N ASP A 217 -13.93 2.72 -15.29
CA ASP A 217 -13.20 2.53 -14.04
C ASP A 217 -13.55 3.62 -13.03
N ASP A 218 -13.86 3.19 -11.79
CA ASP A 218 -14.10 4.10 -10.67
C ASP A 218 -12.79 4.68 -10.10
N TYR A 219 -11.70 3.96 -10.27
CA TYR A 219 -10.42 4.23 -9.64
C TYR A 219 -9.27 4.04 -10.61
N PHE A 220 -8.26 4.89 -10.51
CA PHE A 220 -7.05 4.78 -11.32
C PHE A 220 -5.81 5.21 -10.55
N LYS A 221 -4.65 4.83 -11.06
CA LYS A 221 -3.37 5.05 -10.40
C LYS A 221 -2.80 6.43 -10.73
N MET A 222 -2.22 7.05 -9.72
CA MET A 222 -1.62 8.37 -9.77
C MET A 222 -0.23 8.34 -9.15
N LYS A 223 0.73 9.05 -9.72
CA LYS A 223 2.08 9.26 -9.16
C LYS A 223 2.53 10.70 -9.39
N ILE A 224 3.17 11.31 -8.39
CA ILE A 224 3.84 12.62 -8.57
C ILE A 224 5.26 12.36 -9.10
N TYR A 225 5.76 13.25 -9.97
CA TYR A 225 7.13 13.22 -10.48
C TYR A 225 8.16 13.01 -9.35
N ASP A 226 9.14 12.13 -9.61
CA ASP A 226 10.05 11.58 -8.60
C ASP A 226 11.53 11.90 -8.82
N ASN A 227 11.87 12.48 -9.96
CA ASN A 227 13.21 12.98 -10.27
C ASN A 227 13.17 14.40 -10.85
N LEU A 228 14.32 15.06 -10.88
CA LEU A 228 14.47 16.45 -11.29
C LEU A 228 14.07 16.71 -12.75
N PHE A 229 14.35 15.78 -13.66
CA PHE A 229 14.06 15.98 -15.08
C PHE A 229 12.57 15.85 -15.38
N LEU A 230 11.88 14.87 -14.78
CA LEU A 230 10.41 14.77 -14.85
C LEU A 230 9.73 15.98 -14.22
N PHE A 231 10.25 16.48 -13.09
CA PHE A 231 9.76 17.72 -12.48
C PHE A 231 9.90 18.91 -13.44
N ALA A 232 11.06 19.08 -14.07
CA ALA A 232 11.29 20.17 -15.02
C ALA A 232 10.36 20.11 -16.23
N ILE A 233 10.14 18.91 -16.81
CA ILE A 233 9.17 18.72 -17.90
C ILE A 233 7.77 19.14 -17.44
N CYS A 234 7.32 18.65 -16.29
CA CYS A 234 6.01 18.97 -15.73
C CYS A 234 5.85 20.46 -15.43
N PHE A 235 6.89 21.09 -14.87
CA PHE A 235 6.92 22.51 -14.54
C PHE A 235 6.81 23.41 -15.77
N GLU A 236 7.48 23.07 -16.88
CA GLU A 236 7.36 23.83 -18.13
C GLU A 236 6.02 23.58 -18.84
N LEU A 237 5.54 22.34 -18.87
CA LEU A 237 4.23 22.02 -19.45
C LEU A 237 3.06 22.67 -18.69
N GLU A 238 3.19 22.83 -17.37
CA GLU A 238 2.20 23.52 -16.54
C GLU A 238 2.00 24.97 -16.98
N LYS A 239 3.07 25.68 -17.36
CA LYS A 239 2.98 27.06 -17.86
C LYS A 239 2.17 27.17 -19.14
N GLU A 240 2.03 26.07 -19.87
CA GLU A 240 1.25 25.95 -21.10
C GLU A 240 -0.14 25.35 -20.88
N GLY A 241 -0.54 25.13 -19.62
CA GLY A 241 -1.87 24.66 -19.25
C GLY A 241 -2.09 23.16 -19.41
N VAL A 242 -1.04 22.38 -19.67
CA VAL A 242 -1.10 20.91 -19.64
C VAL A 242 -1.22 20.46 -18.19
N LYS A 243 -2.21 19.60 -17.89
CA LYS A 243 -2.53 19.19 -16.51
C LYS A 243 -1.94 17.85 -16.11
N PHE A 244 -1.87 16.91 -17.06
CA PHE A 244 -1.49 15.53 -16.81
C PHE A 244 -0.67 14.95 -17.95
N LEU A 245 0.25 14.07 -17.57
CA LEU A 245 0.93 13.12 -18.42
C LEU A 245 0.36 11.72 -18.18
N ASN A 246 0.30 10.90 -19.22
CA ASN A 246 -0.11 9.51 -19.18
C ASN A 246 1.13 8.62 -19.34
N PHE A 247 1.27 7.62 -18.47
CA PHE A 247 2.43 6.74 -18.41
C PHE A 247 2.04 5.29 -18.66
N LYS A 248 2.84 4.61 -19.47
CA LYS A 248 2.74 3.19 -19.77
C LYS A 248 4.07 2.51 -19.48
N LYS A 249 4.05 1.43 -18.69
CA LYS A 249 5.19 0.56 -18.45
C LYS A 249 5.33 -0.42 -19.62
N LEU A 250 6.42 -0.27 -20.37
CA LEU A 250 6.72 -1.12 -21.52
C LEU A 250 7.50 -2.37 -21.13
N GLU A 251 8.45 -2.22 -20.22
CA GLU A 251 9.26 -3.32 -19.69
C GLU A 251 9.21 -3.32 -18.16
N HIS A 252 9.04 -4.50 -17.57
CA HIS A 252 8.98 -4.67 -16.12
C HIS A 252 10.28 -5.27 -15.59
N PHE A 253 10.95 -4.55 -14.68
CA PHE A 253 12.11 -5.05 -13.93
C PHE A 253 11.75 -5.32 -12.46
N GLU A 254 11.02 -4.41 -11.84
CA GLU A 254 10.49 -4.54 -10.48
C GLU A 254 9.14 -3.82 -10.35
N ASP A 255 8.37 -4.15 -9.32
CA ASP A 255 7.17 -3.40 -8.95
C ASP A 255 7.50 -1.96 -8.52
N ASP A 256 6.66 -1.04 -8.96
CA ASP A 256 6.58 0.32 -8.45
C ASP A 256 6.15 0.33 -6.98
N PHE A 257 6.68 1.27 -6.20
CA PHE A 257 6.28 1.44 -4.81
C PHE A 257 4.87 2.00 -4.73
N GLU A 258 3.92 1.16 -4.30
CA GLU A 258 2.49 1.44 -4.29
C GLU A 258 1.96 1.40 -2.86
N VAL A 259 1.17 2.41 -2.49
CA VAL A 259 0.58 2.54 -1.15
C VAL A 259 -0.90 2.87 -1.21
N ALA A 260 -1.60 2.57 -0.11
CA ALA A 260 -2.98 2.98 0.12
C ALA A 260 -3.12 3.69 1.48
N LEU A 261 -4.11 4.58 1.59
CA LEU A 261 -4.52 5.19 2.85
C LEU A 261 -5.90 4.68 3.24
N ILE A 262 -5.98 3.90 4.32
CA ILE A 262 -7.23 3.32 4.83
C ILE A 262 -7.41 3.74 6.29
N GLU A 263 -8.48 4.48 6.60
CA GLU A 263 -8.76 5.00 7.95
C GLU A 263 -7.53 5.70 8.60
N ASN A 264 -6.87 6.57 7.83
CA ASN A 264 -5.63 7.28 8.20
C ASN A 264 -4.42 6.37 8.54
N LYS A 265 -4.47 5.10 8.12
CA LYS A 265 -3.33 4.18 8.19
C LYS A 265 -2.74 3.99 6.79
N LEU A 266 -1.43 4.21 6.69
CA LEU A 266 -0.65 3.93 5.49
C LEU A 266 -0.44 2.41 5.38
N VAL A 267 -0.78 1.87 4.22
CA VAL A 267 -0.60 0.46 3.86
C VAL A 267 0.35 0.39 2.69
N VAL A 268 1.44 -0.39 2.81
CA VAL A 268 2.38 -0.63 1.71
C VAL A 268 1.86 -1.80 0.88
N CYS A 269 1.33 -1.51 -0.30
CA CYS A 269 0.71 -2.51 -1.17
C CYS A 269 1.77 -3.30 -1.96
N ARG A 270 2.71 -2.59 -2.60
CA ARG A 270 3.74 -3.18 -3.48
C ARG A 270 5.06 -2.39 -3.43
N GLY A 271 6.12 -3.01 -3.96
CA GLY A 271 7.42 -2.38 -4.18
C GLY A 271 8.35 -2.46 -2.97
N TYR A 272 9.59 -2.89 -3.22
CA TYR A 272 10.59 -3.20 -2.19
C TYR A 272 11.66 -2.10 -2.02
N ASP A 273 11.41 -0.88 -2.51
CA ASP A 273 12.41 0.21 -2.56
C ASP A 273 12.91 0.67 -1.19
N TYR A 274 12.01 0.64 -0.22
CA TYR A 274 12.18 1.28 1.08
C TYR A 274 12.16 0.30 2.24
N ILE A 275 12.36 -0.98 1.94
CA ILE A 275 12.71 -1.98 2.95
C ILE A 275 14.23 -2.02 3.14
N LEU A 276 14.68 -2.56 4.27
CA LEU A 276 16.12 -2.73 4.51
C LEU A 276 16.77 -3.56 3.40
N PRO A 277 17.93 -3.15 2.84
CA PRO A 277 18.61 -3.90 1.79
C PRO A 277 18.90 -5.36 2.17
N GLU A 278 19.26 -5.61 3.42
CA GLU A 278 19.48 -6.95 3.98
C GLU A 278 18.22 -7.82 3.92
N PHE A 279 17.06 -7.23 4.25
CA PHE A 279 15.76 -7.92 4.17
C PHE A 279 15.35 -8.14 2.72
N LYS A 280 15.57 -7.16 1.83
CA LYS A 280 15.30 -7.32 0.40
C LYS A 280 16.12 -8.48 -0.15
N ASN A 281 17.42 -8.47 0.09
CA ASN A 281 18.31 -9.54 -0.37
C ASN A 281 17.89 -10.90 0.18
N LEU A 282 17.55 -10.99 1.46
CA LEU A 282 17.07 -12.24 2.06
C LEU A 282 15.79 -12.75 1.38
N ILE A 283 14.79 -11.88 1.17
CA ILE A 283 13.52 -12.24 0.54
C ILE A 283 13.75 -12.80 -0.87
N PHE A 284 14.55 -12.09 -1.68
CA PHE A 284 14.75 -12.46 -3.09
C PHE A 284 15.73 -13.64 -3.29
N GLN A 285 16.50 -14.03 -2.26
CA GLN A 285 17.36 -15.21 -2.28
C GLN A 285 16.64 -16.52 -1.90
N LYS A 286 15.46 -16.43 -1.26
CA LYS A 286 14.70 -17.61 -0.83
C LYS A 286 13.75 -18.08 -1.92
N GLU A 287 13.52 -19.39 -1.97
CA GLU A 287 12.55 -20.02 -2.89
C GLU A 287 11.13 -19.60 -2.52
N ASP A 288 10.75 -19.80 -1.24
CA ASP A 288 9.52 -19.22 -0.69
C ASP A 288 9.75 -17.79 -0.21
N LYS A 289 9.58 -16.87 -1.15
CA LYS A 289 9.73 -15.43 -0.89
C LYS A 289 8.66 -14.90 0.07
N ASN A 290 7.46 -15.48 0.09
CA ASN A 290 6.38 -15.03 0.98
C ASN A 290 6.70 -15.39 2.44
N PHE A 291 7.16 -16.61 2.68
CA PHE A 291 7.59 -17.02 4.02
C PHE A 291 8.82 -16.25 4.50
N ALA A 292 9.77 -15.94 3.60
CA ALA A 292 10.91 -15.09 3.92
C ALA A 292 10.47 -13.66 4.33
N ARG A 293 9.51 -13.09 3.61
CA ARG A 293 8.88 -11.79 3.93
C ARG A 293 8.20 -11.83 5.31
N ILE A 294 7.43 -12.88 5.58
CA ILE A 294 6.79 -13.11 6.89
C ILE A 294 7.83 -13.19 8.01
N SER A 295 8.93 -13.92 7.78
CA SER A 295 10.02 -14.07 8.74
C SER A 295 10.69 -12.72 9.06
N CYS A 296 10.91 -11.87 8.05
CA CYS A 296 11.43 -10.52 8.23
C CYS A 296 10.52 -9.68 9.15
N MET A 297 9.20 -9.69 8.92
CA MET A 297 8.26 -8.95 9.77
C MET A 297 8.22 -9.47 11.21
N LEU A 298 8.22 -10.80 11.38
CA LEU A 298 8.16 -11.43 12.70
C LEU A 298 9.45 -11.25 13.51
N SER A 299 10.56 -10.86 12.87
CA SER A 299 11.82 -10.54 13.55
C SER A 299 11.70 -9.34 14.50
N ASP A 300 10.70 -8.47 14.30
CA ASP A 300 10.41 -7.29 15.11
C ASP A 300 9.83 -7.64 16.49
N PHE A 301 9.26 -8.83 16.61
CA PHE A 301 8.47 -9.24 17.76
C PHE A 301 9.28 -10.19 18.64
N LYS A 302 10.46 -9.78 19.11
CA LYS A 302 11.36 -10.66 19.90
C LYS A 302 10.72 -11.11 21.21
N ASP A 303 10.33 -10.16 22.06
CA ASP A 303 9.76 -10.42 23.39
C ASP A 303 8.22 -10.27 23.42
N LYS A 304 7.59 -10.27 22.24
CA LYS A 304 6.13 -10.13 22.08
C LYS A 304 5.58 -11.43 21.50
N LYS A 305 4.33 -11.74 21.82
CA LYS A 305 3.57 -12.84 21.21
C LYS A 305 2.62 -12.29 20.12
N PRO A 306 3.05 -12.22 18.85
CA PRO A 306 2.21 -11.71 17.77
C PRO A 306 1.21 -12.78 17.30
N LEU A 307 0.01 -12.33 16.91
CA LEU A 307 -0.88 -13.06 16.02
C LEU A 307 -0.69 -12.50 14.60
N LEU A 308 -0.02 -13.24 13.72
CA LEU A 308 0.03 -12.86 12.31
C LEU A 308 -1.30 -13.21 11.64
N LEU A 309 -1.91 -12.22 11.00
CA LEU A 309 -3.02 -12.40 10.08
C LEU A 309 -2.48 -12.13 8.68
N GLU A 310 -2.14 -13.20 7.95
CA GLU A 310 -1.66 -13.16 6.57
C GLU A 310 -2.80 -13.61 5.66
N LEU A 311 -3.53 -12.64 5.09
CA LEU A 311 -4.74 -12.89 4.30
C LEU A 311 -4.52 -12.49 2.84
N SER A 312 -4.57 -13.44 1.91
CA SER A 312 -4.06 -13.30 0.55
C SER A 312 -5.09 -13.62 -0.53
N LYS A 313 -5.00 -12.86 -1.62
CA LYS A 313 -5.71 -13.14 -2.89
C LYS A 313 -5.04 -14.24 -3.73
N LYS A 314 -3.79 -14.59 -3.44
CA LYS A 314 -2.93 -15.45 -4.29
C LYS A 314 -2.38 -16.68 -3.57
N TYR A 315 -2.26 -16.62 -2.25
CA TYR A 315 -1.68 -17.66 -1.42
C TYR A 315 -2.73 -18.22 -0.46
N ASP A 316 -2.46 -19.37 0.12
CA ASP A 316 -3.22 -19.85 1.28
C ASP A 316 -3.09 -18.84 2.43
N ASP A 317 -4.18 -18.66 3.18
CA ASP A 317 -4.18 -17.76 4.33
C ASP A 317 -3.45 -18.40 5.51
N ILE A 318 -2.75 -17.58 6.29
CA ILE A 318 -2.03 -18.01 7.49
C ILE A 318 -2.51 -17.18 8.68
N ILE A 319 -2.95 -17.87 9.74
CA ILE A 319 -3.19 -17.27 11.05
C ILE A 319 -2.16 -17.85 12.01
N LEU A 320 -0.99 -17.23 12.10
CA LEU A 320 0.15 -17.77 12.84
C LEU A 320 0.19 -17.21 14.26
N LEU A 321 0.00 -18.09 15.25
CA LEU A 321 0.17 -17.79 16.65
C LEU A 321 1.64 -17.94 17.05
N ASP A 322 2.20 -16.86 17.58
CA ASP A 322 3.54 -16.81 18.19
C ASP A 322 4.64 -17.43 17.31
N LYS A 323 4.57 -17.15 16.00
CA LYS A 323 5.55 -17.57 14.97
C LYS A 323 5.65 -19.08 14.70
N GLU A 324 4.84 -19.90 15.35
CA GLU A 324 4.98 -21.36 15.30
C GLU A 324 3.71 -22.07 14.83
N LEU A 325 2.56 -21.75 15.43
CA LEU A 325 1.34 -22.54 15.23
C LEU A 325 0.37 -21.85 14.27
N ASN A 326 0.18 -22.42 13.08
CA ASN A 326 -0.90 -21.98 12.19
C ASN A 326 -2.25 -22.48 12.74
N LEU A 327 -3.09 -21.55 13.18
CA LEU A 327 -4.42 -21.81 13.71
C LEU A 327 -5.46 -22.04 12.61
N LEU A 328 -5.20 -21.57 11.39
CA LEU A 328 -6.14 -21.70 10.29
C LEU A 328 -5.99 -23.04 9.57
N LYS A 329 -6.97 -23.91 9.75
CA LYS A 329 -7.17 -25.11 8.92
C LYS A 329 -8.39 -24.87 8.02
N LEU A 330 -8.15 -24.32 6.83
CA LEU A 330 -9.16 -24.11 5.80
C LEU A 330 -8.91 -25.10 4.67
N CYS A 331 -9.92 -25.91 4.34
CA CYS A 331 -9.86 -26.84 3.21
C CYS A 331 -11.08 -26.62 2.34
N LEU A 332 -10.93 -25.81 1.29
CA LEU A 332 -11.99 -25.57 0.32
C LEU A 332 -12.15 -26.78 -0.61
N PRO A 333 -13.36 -27.00 -1.15
CA PRO A 333 -13.65 -28.15 -1.99
C PRO A 333 -13.02 -27.96 -3.38
N LYS A 334 -12.70 -29.07 -4.05
CA LYS A 334 -12.14 -29.07 -5.41
C LYS A 334 -13.20 -28.82 -6.48
N SER A 335 -14.48 -28.91 -6.14
CA SER A 335 -15.59 -28.59 -7.04
C SER A 335 -16.83 -28.20 -6.26
N TYR A 336 -17.78 -27.56 -6.94
CA TYR A 336 -19.11 -27.33 -6.36
C TYR A 336 -19.87 -28.63 -6.08
N ASP A 337 -19.63 -29.68 -6.86
CA ASP A 337 -20.25 -30.98 -6.62
C ASP A 337 -19.77 -31.60 -5.30
N GLU A 338 -18.47 -31.49 -5.00
CA GLU A 338 -17.92 -31.89 -3.71
C GLU A 338 -18.54 -31.09 -2.55
N PHE A 339 -18.70 -29.78 -2.73
CA PHE A 339 -19.41 -28.93 -1.76
C PHE A 339 -20.84 -29.42 -1.51
N TYR A 340 -21.62 -29.63 -2.58
CA TYR A 340 -23.02 -30.07 -2.47
C TYR A 340 -23.14 -31.45 -1.84
N GLN A 341 -22.24 -32.38 -2.17
CA GLN A 341 -22.17 -33.70 -1.54
C GLN A 341 -21.89 -33.58 -0.04
N THR A 342 -20.95 -32.73 0.34
CA THR A 342 -20.59 -32.49 1.74
C THR A 342 -21.77 -31.96 2.55
N ILE A 343 -22.42 -30.89 2.07
CA ILE A 343 -23.52 -30.29 2.84
C ILE A 343 -24.82 -31.11 2.77
N SER A 344 -25.00 -31.97 1.78
CA SER A 344 -26.19 -32.85 1.69
C SER A 344 -26.25 -33.93 2.78
N GLN A 345 -25.17 -34.11 3.54
CA GLN A 345 -25.14 -35.00 4.72
C GLN A 345 -25.94 -34.43 5.90
N ASP A 346 -26.20 -33.11 5.92
CA ASP A 346 -27.04 -32.42 6.90
C ASP A 346 -28.44 -32.21 6.30
N GLU A 347 -29.48 -32.77 6.93
CA GLU A 347 -30.87 -32.67 6.45
C GLU A 347 -31.38 -31.22 6.33
N VAL A 348 -30.92 -30.30 7.17
CA VAL A 348 -31.27 -28.88 7.08
C VAL A 348 -30.61 -28.24 5.87
N ALA A 349 -29.33 -28.54 5.62
CA ALA A 349 -28.61 -28.04 4.47
C ALA A 349 -29.12 -28.63 3.14
N LYS A 350 -29.52 -29.90 3.13
CA LYS A 350 -30.15 -30.54 1.97
C LYS A 350 -31.48 -29.88 1.58
N ARG A 351 -32.30 -29.51 2.57
CA ARG A 351 -33.53 -28.73 2.34
C ARG A 351 -33.23 -27.34 1.80
N LEU A 352 -32.20 -26.67 2.31
CA LEU A 352 -31.73 -25.39 1.79
C LEU A 352 -31.35 -25.49 0.31
N LEU A 353 -30.55 -26.49 -0.08
CA LEU A 353 -30.19 -26.74 -1.48
C LEU A 353 -31.42 -26.96 -2.37
N THR A 354 -32.35 -27.79 -1.90
CA THR A 354 -33.59 -28.10 -2.63
C THR A 354 -34.47 -26.85 -2.82
N ASN A 355 -34.47 -25.94 -1.87
CA ASN A 355 -35.18 -24.66 -2.01
C ASN A 355 -34.41 -23.68 -2.89
N TYR A 356 -33.08 -23.68 -2.79
CA TYR A 356 -32.23 -22.81 -3.59
C TYR A 356 -32.39 -23.08 -5.08
N THR A 357 -32.39 -24.36 -5.49
CA THR A 357 -32.52 -24.77 -6.90
C THR A 357 -33.88 -24.47 -7.53
N LYS A 358 -34.90 -24.13 -6.73
CA LYS A 358 -36.20 -23.69 -7.25
C LYS A 358 -36.16 -22.26 -7.78
N GLU A 359 -35.31 -21.41 -7.18
CA GLU A 359 -35.24 -19.97 -7.46
C GLU A 359 -33.97 -19.57 -8.23
N PHE A 360 -32.87 -20.28 -8.01
CA PHE A 360 -31.55 -19.91 -8.55
C PHE A 360 -30.82 -21.12 -9.14
N THR A 361 -29.91 -20.85 -10.06
CA THR A 361 -29.03 -21.89 -10.62
C THR A 361 -27.85 -22.13 -9.68
N LEU A 362 -27.56 -23.40 -9.40
CA LEU A 362 -26.36 -23.77 -8.65
C LEU A 362 -25.13 -23.68 -9.57
N PRO A 363 -24.05 -23.01 -9.15
CA PRO A 363 -22.78 -23.10 -9.86
C PRO A 363 -22.31 -24.55 -9.97
N GLN A 364 -21.81 -24.94 -11.14
CA GLN A 364 -21.24 -26.26 -11.40
C GLN A 364 -19.92 -26.09 -12.15
N LYS A 365 -18.81 -26.25 -11.45
CA LYS A 365 -17.45 -26.25 -12.01
C LYS A 365 -16.48 -26.89 -11.03
N ASP A 366 -15.36 -27.34 -11.57
CA ASP A 366 -14.15 -27.58 -10.79
C ASP A 366 -13.56 -26.25 -10.34
N LEU A 367 -12.93 -26.29 -9.16
CA LEU A 367 -12.33 -25.16 -8.46
C LEU A 367 -10.83 -25.38 -8.40
N ASN A 368 -10.09 -24.53 -9.10
CA ASN A 368 -8.64 -24.43 -8.96
C ASN A 368 -8.31 -23.20 -8.11
N ILE A 369 -8.47 -23.34 -6.79
CA ILE A 369 -8.41 -22.24 -5.84
C ILE A 369 -7.47 -22.56 -4.67
N THR A 370 -6.92 -21.52 -4.07
CA THR A 370 -6.15 -21.62 -2.82
C THR A 370 -7.06 -21.74 -1.61
N ASN A 371 -6.55 -22.24 -0.50
CA ASN A 371 -7.25 -22.27 0.78
C ASN A 371 -7.16 -20.90 1.47
N SER A 372 -7.86 -19.92 0.91
CA SER A 372 -7.94 -18.56 1.45
C SER A 372 -9.38 -18.06 1.55
N PHE A 373 -9.59 -17.05 2.39
CA PHE A 373 -10.87 -16.36 2.46
C PHE A 373 -11.19 -15.64 1.15
N PHE A 374 -10.19 -15.23 0.35
CA PHE A 374 -10.43 -14.69 -0.99
C PHE A 374 -11.07 -15.72 -1.92
N SER A 375 -10.56 -16.95 -1.93
CA SER A 375 -11.15 -18.06 -2.68
C SER A 375 -12.55 -18.42 -2.19
N LEU A 376 -12.78 -18.38 -0.88
CA LEU A 376 -14.12 -18.51 -0.30
C LEU A 376 -15.05 -17.38 -0.77
N PHE A 377 -14.55 -16.14 -0.86
CA PHE A 377 -15.31 -15.01 -1.41
C PHE A 377 -15.61 -15.21 -2.90
N GLY A 378 -14.74 -15.87 -3.65
CA GLY A 378 -15.00 -16.28 -5.03
C GLY A 378 -16.18 -17.24 -5.12
N MET A 379 -16.23 -18.23 -4.24
CA MET A 379 -17.38 -19.14 -4.15
C MET A 379 -18.67 -18.40 -3.78
N VAL A 380 -18.61 -17.49 -2.81
CA VAL A 380 -19.73 -16.63 -2.44
C VAL A 380 -20.18 -15.77 -3.63
N GLY A 381 -19.25 -15.12 -4.33
CA GLY A 381 -19.56 -14.24 -5.46
C GLY A 381 -20.24 -14.98 -6.62
N MET A 382 -19.85 -16.23 -6.88
CA MET A 382 -20.52 -17.09 -7.84
C MET A 382 -21.93 -17.50 -7.40
N ILE A 383 -22.14 -17.86 -6.12
CA ILE A 383 -23.48 -18.09 -5.57
C ILE A 383 -24.35 -16.85 -5.75
N LEU A 384 -23.78 -15.66 -5.55
CA LEU A 384 -24.45 -14.37 -5.76
C LEU A 384 -24.60 -13.97 -7.24
N GLU A 385 -24.12 -14.76 -8.19
CA GLU A 385 -24.14 -14.51 -9.65
C GLU A 385 -23.41 -13.21 -10.04
N LEU A 386 -22.32 -12.87 -9.35
CA LEU A 386 -21.51 -11.68 -9.65
C LEU A 386 -20.59 -11.89 -10.86
N ASP A 387 -20.04 -13.09 -11.01
CA ASP A 387 -19.22 -13.54 -12.13
C ASP A 387 -19.20 -15.08 -12.19
N ASN A 388 -18.80 -15.63 -13.34
CA ASN A 388 -18.61 -17.07 -13.54
C ASN A 388 -17.15 -17.51 -13.29
N ASP A 389 -16.22 -16.56 -13.31
CA ASP A 389 -14.84 -16.74 -12.86
C ASP A 389 -14.74 -16.45 -11.36
N GLU A 390 -14.09 -17.33 -10.61
CA GLU A 390 -13.99 -17.25 -9.14
C GLU A 390 -13.21 -16.01 -8.66
N GLN A 391 -12.08 -15.68 -9.28
CA GLN A 391 -11.26 -14.52 -8.94
C GLN A 391 -12.02 -13.23 -9.25
N ASN A 392 -12.63 -13.13 -10.42
CA ASN A 392 -13.45 -11.96 -10.77
C ASN A 392 -14.67 -11.83 -9.86
N ALA A 393 -15.31 -12.94 -9.49
CA ALA A 393 -16.42 -12.96 -8.54
C ALA A 393 -15.99 -12.45 -7.15
N ALA A 394 -14.82 -12.89 -6.66
CA ALA A 394 -14.26 -12.43 -5.39
C ALA A 394 -13.93 -10.92 -5.42
N LEU A 395 -13.32 -10.44 -6.51
CA LEU A 395 -13.00 -9.02 -6.68
C LEU A 395 -14.28 -8.17 -6.73
N LYS A 396 -15.30 -8.59 -7.47
CA LYS A 396 -16.60 -7.89 -7.50
C LYS A 396 -17.28 -7.87 -6.14
N LEU A 397 -17.22 -8.96 -5.37
CA LEU A 397 -17.73 -9.00 -4.00
C LEU A 397 -17.03 -7.96 -3.12
N LEU A 398 -15.69 -7.92 -3.17
CA LEU A 398 -14.90 -6.95 -2.40
C LEU A 398 -15.18 -5.51 -2.84
N THR A 399 -15.33 -5.25 -4.14
CA THR A 399 -15.74 -3.93 -4.66
C THR A 399 -17.11 -3.52 -4.13
N LEU A 400 -18.11 -4.42 -4.18
CA LEU A 400 -19.44 -4.14 -3.63
C LEU A 400 -19.38 -3.76 -2.14
N ALA A 401 -18.55 -4.46 -1.36
CA ALA A 401 -18.35 -4.18 0.06
C ALA A 401 -17.60 -2.84 0.29
N ASP A 402 -16.52 -2.57 -0.44
CA ASP A 402 -15.71 -1.35 -0.33
C ASP A 402 -16.47 -0.07 -0.69
N GLU A 403 -17.40 -0.19 -1.65
CA GLU A 403 -18.23 0.92 -2.14
C GLU A 403 -19.57 1.06 -1.41
N SER A 404 -19.90 0.11 -0.52
CA SER A 404 -21.14 0.13 0.21
C SER A 404 -21.25 1.38 1.10
N LYS A 405 -22.41 2.03 1.01
CA LYS A 405 -22.81 3.13 1.89
C LYS A 405 -23.69 2.64 3.05
N MET A 406 -23.99 1.33 3.07
CA MET A 406 -24.82 0.73 4.11
C MET A 406 -24.08 0.73 5.44
N ALA A 407 -24.83 0.91 6.53
CA ALA A 407 -24.24 0.96 7.86
C ALA A 407 -23.76 -0.40 8.37
N LYS A 408 -24.36 -1.49 7.87
CA LYS A 408 -24.08 -2.87 8.29
C LYS A 408 -24.55 -3.86 7.24
N GLY A 409 -23.83 -4.97 7.09
CA GLY A 409 -24.26 -6.12 6.32
C GLY A 409 -25.04 -7.15 7.15
N VAL A 410 -25.53 -8.20 6.48
CA VAL A 410 -26.10 -9.37 7.18
C VAL A 410 -25.01 -10.15 7.92
N ARG A 411 -25.35 -10.78 9.05
CA ARG A 411 -24.37 -11.60 9.80
C ARG A 411 -24.20 -12.95 9.10
N ILE A 412 -22.99 -13.21 8.63
CA ILE A 412 -22.60 -14.47 8.00
C ILE A 412 -21.84 -15.32 9.03
N ASP A 413 -22.06 -16.63 9.02
CA ASP A 413 -21.34 -17.55 9.89
C ASP A 413 -19.87 -17.71 9.44
N PHE A 414 -18.95 -17.24 10.27
CA PHE A 414 -17.50 -17.52 10.20
C PHE A 414 -17.10 -18.12 11.55
N LYS A 415 -16.78 -19.42 11.59
CA LYS A 415 -16.44 -20.12 12.84
C LYS A 415 -15.68 -21.42 12.59
N PHE A 416 -14.98 -21.87 13.62
CA PHE A 416 -14.40 -23.22 13.64
C PHE A 416 -15.48 -24.28 13.91
N ASN A 417 -15.28 -25.48 13.39
CA ASN A 417 -16.02 -26.68 13.77
C ASN A 417 -15.44 -27.32 15.05
N GLU A 418 -16.03 -28.42 15.50
CA GLU A 418 -15.60 -29.14 16.71
C GLU A 418 -14.18 -29.72 16.59
N GLN A 419 -13.67 -29.89 15.37
CA GLN A 419 -12.32 -30.36 15.05
C GLN A 419 -11.29 -29.23 14.95
N ASN A 420 -11.68 -27.98 15.26
CA ASN A 420 -10.88 -26.77 15.10
C ASN A 420 -10.46 -26.49 13.64
N GLU A 421 -11.31 -26.85 12.68
CA GLU A 421 -11.17 -26.49 11.27
C GLU A 421 -12.16 -25.39 10.91
N PHE A 422 -11.80 -24.50 9.99
CA PHE A 422 -12.68 -23.43 9.57
C PHE A 422 -13.84 -24.01 8.75
N ASP A 423 -15.08 -23.78 9.21
CA ASP A 423 -16.28 -24.33 8.60
C ASP A 423 -16.80 -23.43 7.47
N TYR A 424 -16.17 -23.54 6.31
CA TYR A 424 -16.57 -22.80 5.11
C TYR A 424 -18.01 -23.13 4.66
N THR A 425 -18.51 -24.33 4.99
CA THR A 425 -19.85 -24.76 4.57
C THR A 425 -20.93 -23.90 5.22
N LYS A 426 -20.76 -23.53 6.49
CA LYS A 426 -21.71 -22.64 7.18
C LYS A 426 -21.70 -21.22 6.61
N THR A 427 -20.55 -20.74 6.16
CA THR A 427 -20.45 -19.45 5.46
C THR A 427 -21.30 -19.47 4.18
N LEU A 428 -21.10 -20.47 3.32
CA LEU A 428 -21.83 -20.60 2.06
C LEU A 428 -23.34 -20.82 2.28
N ARG A 429 -23.73 -21.67 3.24
CA ARG A 429 -25.14 -21.88 3.63
C ARG A 429 -25.82 -20.59 4.10
N SER A 430 -25.12 -19.78 4.88
CA SER A 430 -25.64 -18.48 5.34
C SER A 430 -25.92 -17.55 4.16
N VAL A 431 -24.97 -17.45 3.22
CA VAL A 431 -25.10 -16.66 2.00
C VAL A 431 -26.30 -17.13 1.16
N MET A 432 -26.40 -18.44 0.89
CA MET A 432 -27.52 -19.01 0.14
C MET A 432 -28.87 -18.71 0.79
N SER A 433 -28.93 -18.76 2.12
CA SER A 433 -30.15 -18.45 2.88
C SER A 433 -30.56 -16.99 2.74
N PHE A 434 -29.61 -16.04 2.83
CA PHE A 434 -29.91 -14.62 2.62
C PHE A 434 -30.28 -14.29 1.18
N LYS A 435 -29.62 -14.94 0.20
CA LYS A 435 -29.99 -14.79 -1.22
C LYS A 435 -31.42 -15.30 -1.47
N LEU A 436 -31.79 -16.45 -0.91
CA LEU A 436 -33.17 -16.97 -0.95
C LEU A 436 -34.19 -16.04 -0.29
N ALA A 437 -33.79 -15.35 0.78
CA ALA A 437 -34.63 -14.36 1.43
C ALA A 437 -34.76 -13.04 0.64
N GLY A 438 -34.13 -12.92 -0.54
CA GLY A 438 -34.19 -11.74 -1.39
C GLY A 438 -33.32 -10.58 -0.90
N VAL A 439 -32.32 -10.83 -0.05
CA VAL A 439 -31.39 -9.77 0.39
C VAL A 439 -30.49 -9.35 -0.77
N GLU A 440 -30.34 -8.04 -0.96
CA GLU A 440 -29.51 -7.48 -2.02
C GLU A 440 -28.04 -7.93 -1.91
N ASN A 441 -27.43 -8.25 -3.06
CA ASN A 441 -26.05 -8.73 -3.16
C ASN A 441 -25.05 -7.81 -2.46
N GLN A 442 -25.25 -6.48 -2.50
CA GLN A 442 -24.35 -5.53 -1.84
C GLN A 442 -24.39 -5.66 -0.30
N ILE A 443 -25.57 -5.91 0.28
CA ILE A 443 -25.73 -6.11 1.73
C ILE A 443 -25.11 -7.45 2.16
N ILE A 444 -25.25 -8.49 1.32
CA ILE A 444 -24.60 -9.79 1.56
C ILE A 444 -23.08 -9.65 1.46
N ALA A 445 -22.56 -9.04 0.40
CA ALA A 445 -21.12 -8.81 0.20
C ALA A 445 -20.49 -8.05 1.38
N LEU A 446 -21.12 -6.95 1.83
CA LEU A 446 -20.69 -6.24 3.03
C LEU A 446 -20.72 -7.15 4.26
N GLY A 447 -21.78 -7.94 4.43
CA GLY A 447 -21.96 -8.85 5.55
C GLY A 447 -20.89 -9.95 5.62
N VAL A 448 -20.48 -10.49 4.49
CA VAL A 448 -19.40 -11.48 4.37
C VAL A 448 -18.08 -10.89 4.87
N VAL A 449 -17.71 -9.70 4.38
CA VAL A 449 -16.44 -9.04 4.75
C VAL A 449 -16.44 -8.60 6.22
N GLU A 450 -17.54 -8.01 6.71
CA GLU A 450 -17.68 -7.64 8.12
C GLU A 450 -17.62 -8.87 9.05
N SER A 451 -18.23 -9.97 8.65
CA SER A 451 -18.25 -11.20 9.45
C SER A 451 -16.87 -11.86 9.54
N LEU A 452 -16.06 -11.78 8.49
CA LEU A 452 -14.64 -12.17 8.57
C LEU A 452 -13.90 -11.30 9.60
N ALA A 453 -14.05 -9.97 9.54
CA ALA A 453 -13.39 -9.09 10.50
C ALA A 453 -13.82 -9.36 11.95
N TYR A 454 -15.10 -9.68 12.18
CA TYR A 454 -15.58 -10.07 13.49
C TYR A 454 -15.03 -11.42 13.97
N PHE A 455 -14.92 -12.40 13.08
CA PHE A 455 -14.28 -13.67 13.39
C PHE A 455 -12.81 -13.49 13.80
N LEU A 456 -12.05 -12.66 13.08
CA LEU A 456 -10.66 -12.35 13.41
C LEU A 456 -10.52 -11.63 14.76
N ARG A 457 -11.45 -10.69 15.05
CA ARG A 457 -11.53 -10.03 16.37
C ARG A 457 -11.78 -11.06 17.47
N ASP A 458 -12.81 -11.89 17.32
CA ASP A 458 -13.23 -12.84 18.35
C ASP A 458 -12.08 -13.82 18.65
N LEU A 459 -11.38 -14.30 17.61
CA LEU A 459 -10.17 -15.11 17.76
C LEU A 459 -9.05 -14.37 18.51
N PHE A 460 -8.77 -13.11 18.15
CA PHE A 460 -7.76 -12.31 18.83
C PHE A 460 -8.10 -12.08 20.30
N ASP A 461 -9.34 -11.73 20.62
CA ASP A 461 -9.81 -11.47 21.98
C ASP A 461 -9.75 -12.74 22.84
N ASP A 462 -10.14 -13.89 22.29
CA ASP A 462 -10.04 -15.19 22.98
C ASP A 462 -8.60 -15.57 23.31
N LEU A 463 -7.68 -15.42 22.34
CA LEU A 463 -6.25 -15.69 22.55
C LEU A 463 -5.65 -14.71 23.56
N ARG A 464 -6.10 -13.46 23.53
CA ARG A 464 -5.62 -12.42 24.44
C ARG A 464 -6.11 -12.65 25.86
N ALA A 465 -7.36 -13.06 26.04
CA ALA A 465 -7.91 -13.44 27.34
C ALA A 465 -7.14 -14.61 27.98
N LYS A 466 -6.50 -15.46 27.16
CA LYS A 466 -5.62 -16.56 27.57
C LYS A 466 -4.14 -16.15 27.68
N GLU A 467 -3.81 -14.85 27.53
CA GLU A 467 -2.44 -14.30 27.53
C GLU A 467 -1.50 -14.94 26.48
N GLN A 468 -2.07 -15.44 25.39
CA GLN A 468 -1.35 -16.07 24.29
C GLN A 468 -0.90 -15.05 23.24
N VAL A 469 -1.57 -13.89 23.15
CA VAL A 469 -1.22 -12.83 22.20
C VAL A 469 -1.23 -11.46 22.87
N ASN A 470 -0.33 -10.59 22.46
CA ASN A 470 -0.26 -9.19 22.93
C ASN A 470 -0.61 -8.19 21.82
N CYS A 471 -0.44 -8.58 20.55
CA CYS A 471 -0.69 -7.75 19.39
C CYS A 471 -0.96 -8.59 18.15
N ALA A 472 -1.67 -8.01 17.17
CA ALA A 472 -1.81 -8.56 15.83
C ALA A 472 -0.80 -7.93 14.87
N LEU A 473 -0.28 -8.72 13.93
CA LEU A 473 0.47 -8.25 12.77
C LEU A 473 -0.42 -8.50 11.54
N LEU A 474 -0.78 -7.43 10.83
CA LEU A 474 -1.67 -7.49 9.67
C LEU A 474 -0.85 -7.47 8.38
N SER A 475 -1.02 -8.49 7.54
CA SER A 475 -0.29 -8.68 6.29
C SER A 475 -1.12 -9.49 5.28
N GLY A 476 -0.70 -9.50 4.01
CA GLY A 476 -1.44 -10.16 2.92
C GLY A 476 -2.31 -9.20 2.13
N SER A 477 -2.48 -9.50 0.83
CA SER A 477 -3.10 -8.60 -0.14
C SER A 477 -4.59 -8.29 0.12
N LEU A 478 -5.29 -9.06 0.95
CA LEU A 478 -6.67 -8.74 1.32
C LEU A 478 -6.78 -7.45 2.14
N PHE A 479 -5.74 -7.05 2.86
CA PHE A 479 -5.73 -5.78 3.62
C PHE A 479 -5.62 -4.52 2.74
N GLU A 480 -5.49 -4.68 1.41
CA GLU A 480 -5.69 -3.57 0.46
C GLU A 480 -7.17 -3.14 0.38
N HIS A 481 -8.10 -4.00 0.78
CA HIS A 481 -9.54 -3.74 0.68
C HIS A 481 -10.05 -2.93 1.86
N LYS A 482 -10.70 -1.81 1.54
CA LYS A 482 -11.11 -0.79 2.51
C LYS A 482 -12.07 -1.35 3.55
N SER A 483 -13.07 -2.11 3.14
CA SER A 483 -14.12 -2.66 3.99
C SER A 483 -13.56 -3.64 5.03
N LEU A 484 -12.67 -4.55 4.62
CA LEU A 484 -12.01 -5.49 5.55
C LEU A 484 -11.10 -4.73 6.52
N SER A 485 -10.16 -3.95 5.99
CA SER A 485 -9.16 -3.25 6.79
C SER A 485 -9.77 -2.26 7.76
N LYS A 486 -10.75 -1.47 7.34
CA LYS A 486 -11.49 -0.57 8.23
C LYS A 486 -12.10 -1.30 9.43
N ASN A 487 -12.75 -2.44 9.18
CA ASN A 487 -13.39 -3.21 10.25
C ASN A 487 -12.35 -3.84 11.17
N VAL A 488 -11.25 -4.38 10.63
CA VAL A 488 -10.16 -4.94 11.43
C VAL A 488 -9.51 -3.86 12.30
N PHE A 489 -9.17 -2.69 11.74
CA PHE A 489 -8.52 -1.61 12.50
C PHE A 489 -9.40 -1.06 13.63
N LYS A 490 -10.72 -1.05 13.40
CA LYS A 490 -11.71 -0.63 14.39
C LYS A 490 -11.84 -1.63 15.55
N HIS A 491 -11.74 -2.92 15.25
CA HIS A 491 -12.12 -3.98 16.18
C HIS A 491 -10.95 -4.70 16.84
N ILE A 492 -9.76 -4.70 16.24
CA ILE A 492 -8.53 -5.21 16.85
C ILE A 492 -7.67 -4.00 17.22
N PRO A 493 -7.63 -3.57 18.50
CA PRO A 493 -7.01 -2.30 18.89
C PRO A 493 -5.48 -2.32 18.97
N PHE A 494 -4.87 -3.50 19.17
CA PHE A 494 -3.42 -3.63 19.33
C PHE A 494 -2.85 -4.31 18.09
N PHE A 495 -2.64 -3.55 17.02
CA PHE A 495 -2.11 -4.07 15.76
C PHE A 495 -0.93 -3.26 15.22
N LYS A 496 -0.08 -3.95 14.46
CA LYS A 496 0.93 -3.36 13.56
C LYS A 496 0.56 -3.74 12.13
N LEU A 497 0.64 -2.77 11.22
CA LEU A 497 0.60 -3.03 9.79
C LEU A 497 1.98 -3.44 9.31
N SER A 498 2.01 -4.32 8.31
CA SER A 498 3.24 -4.65 7.60
C SER A 498 3.96 -3.39 7.10
N ASP A 499 5.25 -3.27 7.42
CA ASP A 499 6.18 -2.26 6.92
C ASP A 499 6.96 -2.73 5.69
N VAL A 500 6.69 -3.97 5.24
CA VAL A 500 7.08 -4.52 3.93
C VAL A 500 5.84 -4.61 3.04
N PRO A 501 5.96 -4.81 1.72
CA PRO A 501 4.80 -5.05 0.87
C PRO A 501 3.89 -6.16 1.40
N LEU A 502 2.58 -5.98 1.26
CA LEU A 502 1.60 -6.95 1.74
C LEU A 502 1.74 -8.33 1.09
N TRP A 503 2.38 -8.43 -0.08
CA TRP A 503 2.55 -9.69 -0.82
C TRP A 503 3.69 -9.60 -1.85
N ILE A 504 4.06 -10.74 -2.46
CA ILE A 504 5.09 -10.87 -3.51
C ILE A 504 4.65 -11.73 -4.70
#